data_AF-A0AAN6PUU7-F1
#
_entry.id   AF-A0AAN6PUU7-F1
#
_cell.length_a   1.000
_cell.length_b   1.000
_cell.length_c   1.000
_cell.angle_alpha   90.00
_cell.angle_beta   90.00
_cell.angle_gamma   90.00
#
_symmetry.space_group_name_H-M   'P 1'
#
loop_
_entity.id
_entity.type
_entity.pdbx_description
1 polymer ?
#
loop_
_entity_poly.entity_id
_entity_poly.type
_entity_poly.pdbx_seq_one_letter_code
_entity_poly.pdbx_strand_id
1 'polypeptide(L)'
;MEDLFLRAAERLFCMTDKGYCGIVPPRTCVGDTIAIVRGGKVPLVFRDCGPQDEVKLLGEAYVHGLMNGEAMDGQAFRGQSTDSRFVVV
;
A
#
# COMPACT_ATOMS: atom_id res chain seq x y z
N MET A 1 -22.19 -7.53 4.77
CA MET A 1 -22.10 -6.06 4.98
C MET A 1 -21.34 -5.74 6.27
N GLU A 2 -21.49 -6.55 7.32
CA GLU A 2 -20.77 -6.43 8.59
C GLU A 2 -19.25 -6.67 8.48
N ASP A 3 -18.80 -7.59 7.60
CA ASP A 3 -17.36 -7.86 7.37
C ASP A 3 -16.58 -6.66 6.81
N LEU A 4 -17.21 -5.83 5.97
CA LEU A 4 -16.57 -4.67 5.35
C LEU A 4 -16.33 -3.56 6.39
N PHE A 5 -17.23 -3.42 7.36
CA PHE A 5 -17.13 -2.42 8.43
C PHE A 5 -16.01 -2.75 9.42
N LEU A 6 -15.85 -4.02 9.81
CA LEU A 6 -14.72 -4.46 10.64
C LEU A 6 -13.37 -4.28 9.94
N ARG A 7 -13.33 -4.46 8.61
CA ARG A 7 -12.12 -4.25 7.79
C ARG A 7 -11.69 -2.78 7.67
N ALA A 8 -12.61 -1.84 7.91
CA ALA A 8 -12.35 -0.39 7.83
C ALA A 8 -12.05 0.25 9.19
N ALA A 9 -12.63 -0.26 10.28
CA ALA A 9 -12.58 0.37 11.61
C ALA A 9 -11.21 0.31 12.32
N GLU A 10 -10.29 -0.58 11.90
CA GLU A 10 -8.97 -0.76 12.53
C GLU A 10 -7.81 -0.36 11.60
N ARG A 11 -8.08 0.43 10.56
CA ARG A 11 -7.07 0.87 9.61
C ARG A 11 -6.10 1.86 10.26
N LEU A 12 -4.83 1.79 9.86
CA LEU A 12 -3.79 2.68 10.37
C LEU A 12 -3.42 3.73 9.32
N PHE A 13 -3.10 4.94 9.77
CA PHE A 13 -2.42 5.92 8.94
C PHE A 13 -0.93 5.58 8.87
N CYS A 14 -0.32 5.73 7.70
CA CYS A 14 1.12 5.55 7.53
C CYS A 14 1.74 6.63 6.65
N MET A 15 3.04 6.83 6.83
CA MET A 15 3.92 7.46 5.85
C MET A 15 4.81 6.41 5.21
N THR A 16 5.31 6.69 4.01
CA THR A 16 6.31 5.85 3.34
C THR A 16 7.66 6.54 3.23
N ASP A 17 8.70 5.76 3.01
CA ASP A 17 10.07 6.20 2.72
C ASP A 17 10.19 7.12 1.50
N LYS A 18 9.19 7.10 0.61
CA LYS A 18 9.07 8.02 -0.54
C LYS A 18 8.20 9.25 -0.27
N GLY A 19 7.75 9.45 0.96
CA GLY A 19 6.94 10.61 1.35
C GLY A 19 5.46 10.52 1.01
N TYR A 20 4.97 9.35 0.57
CA TYR A 20 3.53 9.13 0.38
C TYR A 20 2.83 8.89 1.71
N CYS A 21 1.57 9.28 1.80
CA CYS A 21 0.71 8.96 2.93
C CYS A 21 -0.38 7.97 2.52
N GLY A 22 -0.82 7.13 3.46
CA GLY A 22 -1.79 6.08 3.17
C GLY A 22 -2.55 5.58 4.38
N ILE A 23 -3.54 4.74 4.08
CA ILE A 23 -4.37 4.02 5.04
C ILE A 23 -4.17 2.52 4.80
N VAL A 24 -3.63 1.82 5.79
CA VAL A 24 -3.14 0.43 5.67
C VAL A 24 -3.92 -0.53 6.60
N PRO A 25 -3.85 -1.85 6.37
CA PRO A 25 -4.52 -2.83 7.21
C PRO A 25 -4.14 -2.76 8.69
N PRO A 26 -4.98 -3.32 9.58
CA PRO A 26 -4.62 -3.52 10.97
C PRO A 26 -3.35 -4.39 11.07
N ARG A 27 -2.45 -4.06 12.01
CA ARG A 27 -1.15 -4.72 12.25
C ARG A 27 -0.04 -4.42 11.25
N THR A 28 -0.22 -3.47 10.33
CA THR A 28 0.91 -2.93 9.57
C THR A 28 1.92 -2.27 10.52
N CYS A 29 3.20 -2.45 10.25
CA CYS A 29 4.31 -1.95 11.06
C CYS A 29 5.37 -1.29 10.17
N VAL A 30 6.23 -0.48 10.79
CA VAL A 30 7.44 0.07 10.14
C VAL A 30 8.26 -1.08 9.54
N GLY A 31 8.73 -0.89 8.31
CA GLY A 31 9.44 -1.90 7.53
C GLY A 31 8.54 -2.76 6.63
N ASP A 32 7.22 -2.76 6.83
CA ASP A 32 6.31 -3.41 5.87
C ASP A 32 6.36 -2.73 4.51
N THR A 33 6.20 -3.51 3.45
CA THR A 33 6.23 -3.02 2.08
C THR A 33 4.83 -2.76 1.57
N ILE A 34 4.61 -1.60 0.94
CA ILE A 34 3.43 -1.35 0.11
C ILE A 34 3.83 -1.51 -1.36
N ALA A 35 3.09 -2.29 -2.13
CA ALA A 35 3.37 -2.46 -3.55
C ALA A 35 2.12 -2.53 -4.43
N ILE A 36 2.25 -2.04 -5.67
CA ILE A 36 1.26 -2.21 -6.73
C ILE A 36 1.66 -3.45 -7.55
N VAL A 37 0.87 -4.52 -7.42
CA VAL A 37 1.10 -5.76 -8.16
C VAL A 37 0.61 -5.60 -9.60
N ARG A 38 1.34 -6.15 -10.57
CA ARG A 38 0.95 -6.14 -11.99
C ARG A 38 -0.46 -6.70 -12.16
N GLY A 39 -1.34 -5.91 -12.79
CA GLY A 39 -2.76 -6.26 -13.00
C GLY A 39 -3.65 -6.05 -11.76
N GLY A 40 -3.06 -5.70 -10.61
CA GLY A 40 -3.78 -5.28 -9.42
C GLY A 40 -4.38 -3.89 -9.58
N LYS A 41 -5.53 -3.67 -8.94
CA LYS A 41 -6.28 -2.39 -8.99
C LYS A 41 -6.01 -1.48 -7.79
N VAL A 42 -5.32 -2.01 -6.77
CA VAL A 42 -5.13 -1.37 -5.48
C VAL A 42 -3.71 -1.70 -4.95
N PRO A 43 -3.06 -0.79 -4.21
CA PRO A 43 -1.87 -1.12 -3.45
C PRO A 43 -2.14 -2.23 -2.42
N LEU A 44 -1.13 -3.06 -2.17
CA LEU A 44 -1.17 -4.16 -1.21
C LEU A 44 0.01 -4.04 -0.23
N VAL A 45 -0.22 -4.42 1.02
CA VAL A 45 0.81 -4.44 2.07
C VAL A 45 1.35 -5.85 2.28
N PHE A 46 2.67 -5.97 2.28
CA PHE A 46 3.43 -7.20 2.43
C PHE A 46 4.37 -7.10 3.62
N ARG A 47 4.58 -8.24 4.30
CA ARG A 47 5.59 -8.39 5.35
C ARG A 47 6.55 -9.50 4.98
N ASP A 48 7.85 -9.20 4.98
CA ASP A 48 8.89 -10.21 4.81
C ASP A 48 8.85 -11.18 6.00
N CYS A 49 8.84 -12.48 5.72
CA CYS A 49 8.65 -13.54 6.73
C CYS A 49 9.82 -14.54 6.79
N GLY A 50 10.82 -14.41 5.92
CA GLY A 50 11.94 -15.35 5.91
C GLY A 50 13.03 -15.00 4.89
N PRO A 51 14.12 -15.78 4.86
CA PRO A 51 15.30 -15.51 4.05
C PRO A 51 15.15 -15.85 2.55
N GLN A 52 14.02 -16.44 2.13
CA GLN A 52 13.79 -16.90 0.75
C GLN A 52 12.76 -16.06 -0.01
N ASP A 53 12.80 -14.73 0.17
CA ASP A 53 11.83 -13.79 -0.44
C ASP A 53 10.36 -14.13 -0.13
N GLU A 54 10.14 -14.82 1.00
CA GLU A 54 8.80 -15.17 1.46
C GLU A 54 8.13 -13.95 2.06
N VAL A 55 6.99 -13.57 1.48
CA VAL A 55 6.18 -12.45 1.96
C VAL A 55 4.80 -12.91 2.38
N LYS A 56 4.30 -12.32 3.46
CA LYS A 56 2.91 -12.44 3.88
C LYS A 56 2.13 -11.24 3.39
N LEU A 57 1.05 -11.49 2.65
CA LEU A 57 0.06 -10.47 2.31
C LEU A 57 -0.73 -10.09 3.56
N LEU A 58 -0.64 -8.84 3.99
CA LEU A 58 -1.42 -8.30 5.12
C LEU A 58 -2.79 -7.78 4.67
N GLY A 59 -2.88 -7.26 3.44
CA GLY A 59 -4.13 -6.81 2.84
C GLY A 59 -3.95 -5.59 1.93
N GLU A 60 -5.07 -5.03 1.50
CA GLU A 60 -5.12 -3.85 0.61
C GLU A 60 -4.76 -2.56 1.36
N ALA A 61 -4.22 -1.57 0.68
CA ALA A 61 -3.98 -0.24 1.23
C ALA A 61 -4.54 0.84 0.31
N TYR A 62 -4.96 1.95 0.92
CA TYR A 62 -5.13 3.22 0.21
C TYR A 62 -3.84 4.01 0.30
N VAL A 63 -3.34 4.49 -0.84
CA VAL A 63 -2.20 5.42 -0.87
C VAL A 63 -2.64 6.64 -1.66
N HIS A 64 -2.56 7.79 -1.01
CA HIS A 64 -2.95 9.05 -1.61
C HIS A 64 -2.05 9.38 -2.80
N GLY A 65 -2.64 9.76 -3.93
CA GLY A 65 -1.91 10.03 -5.17
C GLY A 65 -1.56 8.81 -6.02
N LEU A 66 -1.81 7.58 -5.53
CA LEU A 66 -1.59 6.34 -6.30
C LEU A 66 -2.90 5.61 -6.61
N MET A 67 -3.91 5.73 -5.74
CA MET A 67 -5.27 5.27 -6.01
C MET A 67 -6.08 6.38 -6.71
N ASN A 68 -6.93 5.99 -7.69
CA ASN A 68 -7.73 6.82 -8.61
C ASN A 68 -7.15 7.03 -10.02
N GLY A 69 -6.30 6.10 -10.49
CA GLY A 69 -5.77 6.16 -11.85
C GLY A 69 -4.63 7.17 -12.04
N GLU A 70 -4.26 7.92 -11.01
CA GLU A 70 -3.19 8.92 -11.07
C GLU A 70 -1.80 8.32 -11.34
N ALA A 71 -1.60 7.05 -10.98
CA ALA A 71 -0.39 6.27 -11.28
C ALA A 71 -0.44 5.56 -12.65
N MET A 72 -1.60 5.49 -13.32
CA MET A 72 -1.80 4.69 -14.54
C MET A 72 -2.21 5.54 -15.76
N ASP A 73 -2.89 6.67 -15.54
CA ASP A 73 -3.12 7.73 -16.52
C ASP A 73 -2.14 8.84 -16.20
N GLY A 74 -1.16 9.05 -17.08
CA GLY A 74 0.04 9.88 -16.89
C GLY A 74 -0.18 11.38 -16.67
N GLN A 75 -1.30 11.81 -16.08
CA GLN A 75 -1.59 13.18 -15.70
C GLN A 75 -2.38 13.29 -14.39
N ALA A 76 -1.88 12.71 -13.29
CA ALA A 76 -2.24 13.19 -11.95
C ALA A 76 -1.19 12.87 -10.87
N PHE A 77 0.10 12.95 -11.18
CA PHE A 77 1.08 13.24 -10.13
C PHE A 77 2.19 14.08 -10.74
N ARG A 78 2.56 15.20 -10.11
CA ARG A 78 3.71 16.02 -10.52
C ARG A 78 5.06 15.30 -10.29
N GLY A 79 5.03 14.03 -9.89
CA GLY A 79 6.15 13.10 -9.96
C GLY A 79 5.72 11.86 -10.74
N GLN A 80 6.29 11.66 -11.93
CA GLN A 80 6.25 10.37 -12.60
C GLN A 80 7.02 9.35 -11.75
N SER A 81 6.36 8.74 -10.78
CA SER A 81 6.97 7.68 -9.98
C SER A 81 6.75 6.36 -10.71
N THR A 82 7.80 5.83 -11.33
CA THR A 82 7.84 4.42 -11.76
C THR A 82 7.91 3.46 -10.59
N ASP A 83 8.09 3.96 -9.36
CA ASP A 83 8.18 3.13 -8.17
C ASP A 83 6.84 2.44 -7.93
N SER A 84 6.87 1.11 -7.95
CA SER A 84 5.73 0.25 -7.61
C SER A 84 5.85 -0.36 -6.22
N ARG A 85 6.90 0.02 -5.46
CA ARG A 85 7.24 -0.52 -4.14
C ARG A 85 7.72 0.60 -3.21
N PHE A 86 7.21 0.62 -1.99
CA PHE A 86 7.48 1.62 -0.95
C PHE A 86 7.55 0.93 0.41
N VAL A 87 8.23 1.54 1.39
CA VAL A 87 8.36 0.98 2.75
C VAL A 87 7.65 1.89 3.75
N VAL A 88 6.89 1.31 4.67
CA VAL A 88 6.24 2.02 5.78
C VAL A 88 7.30 2.51 6.77
N VAL A 89 7.24 3.79 7.14
CA VAL A 89 8.17 4.45 8.08
C VAL A 89 7.43 5.10 9.24
#